data_AF-X1Q6D7-F1
#
_entry.id   AF-X1Q6D7-F1
#
_cell.length_a   1.000
_cell.length_b   1.000
_cell.length_c   1.000
_cell.angle_alpha   90.00
_cell.angle_beta   90.00
_cell.angle_gamma   90.00
#
_symmetry.space_group_name_H-M   'P 1'
#
loop_
_entity.id
_entity.type
_entity.pdbx_description
1 polymer ?
#
loop_
_entity_poly.entity_id
_entity_poly.type
_entity_poly.pdbx_seq_one_letter_code
_entity_poly.pdbx_strand_id
1 'polypeptide(L)'
;MLAVCPNSEAVLRAALLAAKWANSVIKFAATLNQVDLDGGYTGWTQPEFVELVRKSAEQVDYTGPIVVAVDHAGPWLKDKHSIEDWSFEDTMNAVKKSLEAAIDAGYDLLHIDPTV
;
A
#
# COMPACT_ATOMS: atom_id res chain seq x y z
N MET A 1 -5.66 7.29 -15.41
CA MET A 1 -5.05 6.38 -14.42
C MET A 1 -5.99 6.31 -13.23
N LEU A 2 -6.36 5.11 -12.80
CA LEU A 2 -7.19 4.89 -11.60
C LEU A 2 -6.25 4.59 -10.43
N ALA A 3 -6.51 5.19 -9.27
CA ALA A 3 -5.89 4.81 -8.01
C ALA A 3 -6.90 4.01 -7.18
N VAL A 4 -6.49 2.85 -6.69
CA VAL A 4 -7.35 1.96 -5.90
C VAL A 4 -6.66 1.63 -4.59
N CYS A 5 -7.39 1.74 -3.49
CA CYS A 5 -6.91 1.28 -2.19
C CYS A 5 -7.14 -0.23 -2.07
N PRO A 6 -6.08 -1.04 -1.92
CA PRO A 6 -6.17 -2.50 -1.95
C PRO A 6 -6.63 -3.03 -0.60
N ASN A 7 -7.94 -3.17 -0.41
CA ASN A 7 -8.52 -3.67 0.85
C ASN A 7 -8.82 -5.19 0.83
N SER A 8 -8.69 -5.84 -0.32
CA SER A 8 -8.94 -7.29 -0.51
C SER A 8 -8.38 -7.78 -1.84
N GLU A 9 -8.11 -9.09 -1.96
CA GLU A 9 -7.70 -9.70 -3.23
C GLU A 9 -8.74 -9.49 -4.34
N ALA A 10 -10.03 -9.50 -3.98
CA ALA A 10 -11.11 -9.28 -4.92
C ALA A 10 -11.05 -7.87 -5.55
N VAL A 11 -10.82 -6.84 -4.75
CA VAL A 11 -10.67 -5.46 -5.23
C VAL A 11 -9.40 -5.31 -6.07
N LEU A 12 -8.30 -5.94 -5.66
CA LEU A 12 -7.05 -5.93 -6.41
C LEU A 12 -7.24 -6.54 -7.81
N ARG A 13 -7.84 -7.73 -7.91
CA ARG A 13 -8.13 -8.37 -9.21
C ARG A 13 -9.11 -7.58 -10.05
N ALA A 14 -10.17 -7.04 -9.45
CA ALA A 14 -11.13 -6.20 -10.15
C ALA A 14 -10.47 -4.94 -10.73
N ALA A 15 -9.55 -4.31 -9.99
CA ALA A 15 -8.80 -3.14 -10.44
C ALA A 15 -7.91 -3.45 -11.65
N LEU A 16 -7.20 -4.59 -11.64
CA LEU A 16 -6.39 -5.04 -12.77
C LEU A 16 -7.25 -5.32 -14.01
N LEU A 17 -8.38 -6.00 -13.85
CA LEU A 17 -9.32 -6.26 -14.95
C LEU A 17 -9.88 -4.97 -15.53
N ALA A 18 -10.28 -4.02 -14.68
CA ALA A 18 -10.75 -2.70 -15.11
C ALA A 18 -9.66 -1.95 -15.88
N ALA A 19 -8.41 -1.98 -15.39
CA ALA A 19 -7.28 -1.35 -16.06
C ALA A 19 -6.98 -1.99 -17.42
N LYS A 20 -7.05 -3.32 -17.50
CA LYS A 20 -6.93 -4.10 -18.75
C LYS A 20 -7.97 -3.68 -19.78
N TRP A 21 -9.24 -3.64 -19.36
CA TRP A 21 -10.36 -3.29 -20.24
C TRP A 21 -10.27 -1.85 -20.74
N ALA A 22 -9.79 -0.95 -19.88
CA ALA A 22 -9.61 0.46 -20.23
C ALA A 22 -8.28 0.76 -20.97
N ASN A 23 -7.44 -0.25 -21.21
CA ASN A 23 -6.06 -0.08 -21.72
C ASN A 23 -5.30 1.03 -20.99
N SER A 24 -5.32 0.98 -19.65
CA SER A 24 -4.85 2.06 -18.79
C SER A 24 -3.88 1.58 -17.72
N VAL A 25 -3.08 2.51 -17.21
CA VAL A 25 -2.22 2.31 -16.03
C VAL A 25 -3.08 2.20 -14.76
N ILE A 26 -2.70 1.28 -13.86
CA ILE A 26 -3.30 1.13 -12.54
C ILE A 26 -2.31 1.55 -11.44
N LYS A 27 -2.82 2.29 -10.44
CA LYS A 27 -2.10 2.59 -9.20
C LYS A 27 -2.79 1.89 -8.04
N PHE A 28 -2.03 1.16 -7.24
CA PHE A 28 -2.46 0.68 -5.93
C PHE A 28 -1.89 1.59 -4.85
N ALA A 29 -2.76 2.20 -4.03
CA ALA A 29 -2.39 3.14 -2.98
C ALA A 29 -2.78 2.54 -1.62
N ALA A 30 -1.85 1.91 -0.93
CA ALA A 30 -2.07 1.25 0.35
C ALA A 30 -1.72 2.20 1.51
N THR A 31 -2.64 2.39 2.44
CA THR A 31 -2.35 3.07 3.72
C THR A 31 -1.55 2.14 4.65
N LEU A 32 -0.85 2.70 5.65
CA LEU A 32 -0.19 1.91 6.70
C LEU A 32 -1.18 1.15 7.61
N ASN A 33 -2.46 1.51 7.59
CA ASN A 33 -3.51 0.70 8.22
C ASN A 33 -3.81 -0.57 7.42
N GLN A 34 -3.73 -0.49 6.09
CA GLN A 34 -3.99 -1.62 5.19
C GLN A 34 -2.82 -2.59 5.19
N VAL A 35 -1.65 -2.11 4.78
CA VAL A 35 -0.46 -2.90 4.51
C VAL A 35 0.70 -2.26 5.25
N ASP A 36 1.29 -3.00 6.18
CA ASP A 36 2.47 -2.56 6.93
C ASP A 36 3.22 -3.76 7.54
N LEU A 37 4.33 -3.51 8.22
CA LEU A 37 5.21 -4.52 8.84
C LEU A 37 4.48 -5.47 9.80
N ASP A 38 3.41 -5.01 10.45
CA ASP A 38 2.56 -5.82 11.34
C ASP A 38 1.37 -6.47 10.62
N GLY A 39 1.35 -6.41 9.28
CA GLY A 39 0.30 -6.93 8.43
C GLY A 39 -0.88 -5.97 8.21
N GLY A 40 -0.96 -4.87 8.96
CA GLY A 40 -2.14 -4.02 8.97
C GLY A 40 -3.43 -4.82 9.21
N TYR A 41 -4.58 -4.32 8.73
CA TYR A 41 -5.83 -5.07 8.81
C TYR A 41 -6.00 -6.08 7.67
N THR A 42 -5.24 -5.99 6.58
CA THR A 42 -5.34 -6.97 5.47
C THR A 42 -4.54 -8.24 5.76
N GLY A 43 -3.65 -8.20 6.76
CA GLY A 43 -2.70 -9.27 7.05
C GLY A 43 -1.54 -9.35 6.06
N TRP A 44 -1.25 -8.26 5.33
CA TRP A 44 -0.18 -8.22 4.34
C TRP A 44 0.94 -7.29 4.79
N THR A 45 2.16 -7.78 4.72
CA THR A 45 3.35 -6.93 4.73
C THR A 45 3.59 -6.31 3.35
N GLN A 46 4.40 -5.26 3.29
CA GLN A 46 4.77 -4.59 2.05
C GLN A 46 5.30 -5.55 0.95
N PRO A 47 6.26 -6.46 1.22
CA PRO A 47 6.74 -7.41 0.20
C PRO A 47 5.68 -8.43 -0.21
N GLU A 48 4.85 -8.90 0.73
CA GLU A 48 3.74 -9.81 0.40
C GLU A 48 2.71 -9.13 -0.50
N PHE A 49 2.41 -7.86 -0.25
CA PHE A 49 1.49 -7.08 -1.07
C PHE A 49 2.01 -6.91 -2.52
N VAL A 50 3.29 -6.57 -2.69
CA VAL A 50 3.90 -6.46 -4.03
C VAL A 50 3.86 -7.79 -4.78
N GLU A 51 4.18 -8.89 -4.10
CA GLU A 51 4.11 -10.23 -4.66
C GLU A 51 2.67 -10.65 -5.02
N LEU A 52 1.70 -10.27 -4.20
CA LEU A 52 0.28 -10.50 -4.46
C LEU A 52 -0.19 -9.72 -5.69
N VAL A 53 0.22 -8.47 -5.84
CA VAL A 53 -0.06 -7.63 -7.02
C VAL A 53 0.51 -8.28 -8.28
N ARG A 54 1.78 -8.71 -8.24
CA ARG A 54 2.44 -9.39 -9.36
C ARG A 54 1.70 -10.67 -9.76
N LYS A 55 1.44 -11.56 -8.81
CA LYS A 55 0.70 -12.81 -9.05
C LYS A 55 -0.70 -12.55 -9.61
N SER A 56 -1.40 -11.54 -9.10
CA SER A 56 -2.74 -11.21 -9.57
C SER A 56 -2.73 -10.65 -10.98
N ALA A 57 -1.71 -9.85 -11.34
CA ALA A 57 -1.53 -9.35 -12.70
C ALA A 57 -1.31 -10.48 -13.70
N GLU A 58 -0.49 -11.47 -13.34
CA GLU A 58 -0.28 -12.69 -14.13
C GLU A 58 -1.58 -13.49 -14.30
N GLN A 59 -2.35 -13.67 -13.21
CA GLN A 59 -3.60 -14.44 -13.24
C GLN A 59 -4.68 -13.85 -14.16
N VAL A 60 -4.67 -12.53 -14.39
CA VAL A 60 -5.66 -11.84 -15.24
C VAL A 60 -5.08 -11.40 -16.59
N ASP A 61 -3.86 -11.83 -16.91
CA ASP A 61 -3.06 -11.41 -18.06
C ASP A 61 -3.05 -9.88 -18.25
N TYR A 62 -2.78 -9.14 -17.18
CA TYR A 62 -2.56 -7.70 -17.26
C TYR A 62 -1.06 -7.43 -17.46
N THR A 63 -0.71 -6.89 -18.62
CA THR A 63 0.68 -6.59 -19.01
C THR A 63 0.98 -5.08 -19.03
N GLY A 64 0.03 -4.26 -18.57
CA GLY A 64 0.19 -2.82 -18.49
C GLY A 64 1.02 -2.38 -17.28
N PRO A 65 1.38 -1.08 -17.20
CA PRO A 65 2.13 -0.56 -16.06
C PRO A 65 1.31 -0.60 -14.77
N ILE A 66 1.95 -1.03 -13.68
CA ILE A 66 1.41 -1.02 -12.33
C ILE A 66 2.27 -0.06 -11.50
N VAL A 67 1.62 0.81 -10.74
CA VAL A 67 2.27 1.67 -9.75
C VAL A 67 1.83 1.21 -8.36
N VAL A 68 2.77 0.82 -7.52
CA VAL A 68 2.53 0.48 -6.12
C VAL A 68 2.95 1.65 -5.25
N ALA A 69 2.08 2.09 -4.34
CA ALA A 69 2.31 3.29 -3.55
C ALA A 69 1.86 3.14 -2.10
N VAL A 70 2.58 3.83 -1.21
CA VAL A 70 2.10 4.10 0.15
C VAL A 70 1.25 5.37 0.10
N ASP A 71 0.09 5.32 0.74
CA ASP A 71 -0.81 6.45 0.91
C ASP A 71 -0.77 6.96 2.36
N HIS A 72 -0.75 8.29 2.53
CA HIS A 72 -0.81 8.95 3.84
C HIS A 72 0.24 8.44 4.84
N ALA A 73 1.50 8.29 4.40
CA ALA A 73 2.59 7.91 5.27
C ALA A 73 2.98 9.08 6.18
N GLY A 74 2.57 9.01 7.44
CA GLY A 74 2.85 10.05 8.41
C GLY A 74 2.50 9.67 9.84
N PRO A 75 2.95 10.50 10.81
CA PRO A 75 2.70 10.26 12.21
C PRO A 75 1.19 10.33 12.51
N TRP A 76 0.72 9.47 13.42
CA TRP A 76 -0.71 9.35 13.80
C TRP A 76 -1.75 9.05 12.70
N LEU A 77 -1.32 8.82 11.45
CA LEU A 77 -2.19 8.40 10.35
C LEU A 77 -2.47 6.89 10.31
N LYS A 78 -1.67 6.11 11.05
CA LYS A 78 -1.98 4.72 11.41
C LYS A 78 -2.73 4.71 12.74
N ASP A 79 -3.92 4.11 12.78
CA ASP A 79 -4.84 4.16 13.93
C ASP A 79 -4.16 3.67 15.21
N LYS A 80 -3.28 2.66 15.07
CA LYS A 80 -2.47 2.10 16.15
C LYS A 80 -1.72 3.15 16.95
N HIS A 81 -1.14 4.16 16.28
CA HIS A 81 -0.39 5.23 16.95
C HIS A 81 -1.25 5.97 17.96
N SER A 82 -2.51 6.24 17.61
CA SER A 82 -3.45 7.00 18.43
C SER A 82 -4.15 6.13 19.47
N ILE A 83 -4.53 4.90 19.10
CA ILE A 83 -5.20 3.95 20.00
C ILE A 83 -4.29 3.55 21.17
N GLU A 84 -3.00 3.36 20.89
CA GLU A 84 -2.01 2.96 21.88
C GLU A 84 -1.28 4.15 22.54
N ASP A 85 -1.72 5.39 22.28
CA ASP A 85 -1.16 6.62 22.85
C ASP A 85 0.37 6.72 22.70
N TRP A 86 0.86 6.48 21.47
CA TRP A 86 2.29 6.47 21.19
C TRP A 86 2.91 7.87 21.29
N SER A 87 4.15 7.92 21.76
CA SER A 87 4.94 9.14 21.79
C SER A 87 5.32 9.58 20.37
N PHE A 88 5.60 10.87 20.18
CA PHE A 88 6.11 11.39 18.90
C PHE A 88 7.33 10.62 18.39
N GLU A 89 8.27 10.26 19.28
CA GLU A 89 9.48 9.53 18.90
C GLU A 89 9.16 8.12 18.41
N ASP A 90 8.30 7.39 19.12
CA ASP A 90 7.88 6.04 18.73
C ASP A 90 7.12 6.04 17.41
N THR A 91 6.18 6.97 17.26
CA THR A 91 5.40 7.16 16.02
C THR A 91 6.31 7.48 14.84
N MET A 92 7.23 8.44 14.99
CA MET A 92 8.16 8.80 13.91
C MET A 92 9.10 7.67 13.55
N ASN A 93 9.59 6.91 14.54
CA ASN A 93 10.45 5.75 14.30
C ASN A 93 9.70 4.63 13.57
N ALA A 94 8.43 4.39 13.92
CA ALA A 94 7.61 3.41 13.24
C ALA A 94 7.32 3.78 11.78
N VAL A 95 6.88 5.02 11.52
CA VAL A 95 6.61 5.50 10.15
C VAL A 95 7.85 5.39 9.26
N LYS A 96 9.03 5.74 9.77
CA LYS A 96 10.28 5.58 9.01
C LYS A 96 10.57 4.13 8.65
N LYS A 97 10.41 3.20 9.60
CA LYS A 97 10.58 1.77 9.34
C LYS A 97 9.58 1.24 8.31
N SER A 98 8.32 1.69 8.37
CA SER A 98 7.30 1.34 7.37
C SER A 98 7.66 1.86 5.98
N LEU A 99 8.23 3.07 5.89
CA LEU A 99 8.70 3.64 4.63
C LEU A 99 9.94 2.91 4.08
N GLU A 100 10.91 2.57 4.94
CA GLU A 100 12.06 1.73 4.57
C GLU A 100 11.59 0.39 4.00
N ALA A 101 10.65 -0.28 4.67
CA ALA A 101 10.08 -1.54 4.22
C ALA A 101 9.34 -1.42 2.88
N ALA A 102 8.64 -0.31 2.63
CA ALA A 102 7.99 -0.04 1.34
C ALA A 102 9.02 0.17 0.23
N ILE A 103 10.10 0.91 0.50
CA ILE A 103 11.20 1.12 -0.46
C ILE A 103 11.87 -0.22 -0.79
N ASP A 104 12.21 -1.01 0.22
CA ASP A 104 12.85 -2.33 0.04
C ASP A 104 11.95 -3.32 -0.69
N ALA A 105 10.62 -3.23 -0.50
CA ALA A 105 9.64 -4.02 -1.23
C ALA A 105 9.45 -3.57 -2.70
N GLY A 106 10.01 -2.43 -3.09
CA GLY A 106 9.94 -1.91 -4.46
C GLY A 106 8.71 -1.05 -4.75
N TYR A 107 8.19 -0.32 -3.76
CA TYR A 107 7.12 0.64 -4.00
C TYR A 107 7.62 1.79 -4.89
N ASP A 108 6.80 2.21 -5.85
CA ASP A 108 7.14 3.24 -6.84
C ASP A 108 6.92 4.68 -6.34
N LEU A 109 6.01 4.86 -5.38
CA LEU A 109 5.59 6.18 -4.92
C LEU A 109 5.28 6.21 -3.42
N LEU A 110 5.71 7.26 -2.75
CA LEU A 110 5.46 7.50 -1.33
C LEU A 110 4.70 8.82 -1.17
N HIS A 111 3.46 8.77 -0.68
CA HIS A 111 2.72 9.95 -0.25
C HIS A 111 3.06 10.24 1.21
N ILE A 112 3.95 11.21 1.44
CA ILE A 112 4.35 11.65 2.79
C ILE A 112 3.38 12.70 3.30
N ASP A 113 2.73 12.44 4.43
CA ASP A 113 1.68 13.29 5.00
C ASP A 113 1.95 13.61 6.48
N PRO A 114 2.72 14.66 6.79
CA PRO A 114 3.06 15.05 8.16
C PRO A 114 2.09 16.09 8.75
N THR A 115 0.78 15.98 8.45
CA THR A 115 -0.20 17.03 8.78
C THR A 115 -0.90 16.88 10.14
N VAL A 116 -0.75 15.73 10.81
CA VAL A 116 -1.37 15.41 12.11
C VAL A 116 -0.39 15.63 13.27
#